data_AF-A0AAW7I1R7-F1
#
_entry.id   AF-A0AAW7I1R7-F1
#
_cell.length_a   1.000
_cell.length_b   1.000
_cell.length_c   1.000
_cell.angle_alpha   90.00
_cell.angle_beta   90.00
_cell.angle_gamma   90.00
#
_symmetry.space_group_name_H-M   'P 1'
#
loop_
_entity.id
_entity.type
_entity.pdbx_description
1 polymer ?
#
loop_
_entity_poly.entity_id
_entity_poly.type
_entity_poly.pdbx_seq_one_letter_code
_entity_poly.pdbx_strand_id
1 'polypeptide(L)'
;MATTTKTLSATAWVLVSAVGSGTMENQTGQIVLYRTDDDLPEPSVTIGHHLGREKREAWSFDPPQNLYARLNLPGSGVLVVTEG
;
A
#
# COMPACT_ATOMS: atom_id res chain seq x y z
N MET A 1 11.03 -0.56 -14.76
CA MET A 1 10.73 -1.08 -13.42
C MET A 1 11.50 -0.31 -12.37
N ALA A 2 10.81 0.52 -11.61
CA ALA A 2 11.36 1.22 -10.46
C ALA A 2 10.92 0.49 -9.19
N THR A 3 11.86 0.18 -8.30
CA THR A 3 11.57 -0.38 -6.97
C THR A 3 11.80 0.70 -5.92
N THR A 4 10.78 0.98 -5.10
CA THR A 4 10.84 1.96 -4.01
C THR A 4 10.40 1.34 -2.70
N THR A 5 10.86 1.91 -1.60
CA THR A 5 10.40 1.56 -0.26
C THR A 5 9.49 2.66 0.26
N LYS A 6 8.39 2.25 0.89
CA LYS A 6 7.41 3.14 1.53
C LYS A 6 7.37 2.81 3.01
N THR A 7 7.67 3.79 3.84
CA THR A 7 7.48 3.66 5.28
C THR A 7 6.00 3.87 5.59
N LEU A 8 5.37 2.84 6.13
CA LEU A 8 3.97 2.87 6.53
C LEU A 8 3.86 3.10 8.04
N SER A 9 2.77 3.75 8.42
CA SER A 9 2.33 3.90 9.82
C SER A 9 0.85 3.58 9.91
N ALA A 10 0.33 3.47 11.13
CA ALA A 10 -1.10 3.31 11.36
C ALA A 10 -1.85 4.65 11.45
N THR A 11 -1.19 5.79 11.34
CA THR A 11 -1.81 7.10 11.56
C THR A 11 -2.06 7.87 10.28
N ALA A 12 -1.53 7.42 9.14
CA ALA A 12 -1.75 8.06 7.86
C ALA A 12 -1.70 7.03 6.72
N TRP A 13 -2.52 7.26 5.71
CA TRP A 13 -2.37 6.61 4.41
C TRP A 13 -1.19 7.22 3.66
N VAL A 14 -0.48 6.38 2.91
CA VAL A 14 0.68 6.78 2.10
C VAL A 14 0.40 6.40 0.66
N LEU A 15 0.66 7.32 -0.26
CA LEU A 15 0.62 7.04 -1.69
C LEU A 15 1.74 6.04 -2.05
N VAL A 16 1.32 4.83 -2.40
CA VAL A 16 2.18 3.72 -2.79
C VAL A 16 2.61 3.89 -4.23
N SER A 17 1.63 4.05 -5.13
CA SER A 17 1.84 4.16 -6.57
C SER A 17 0.63 4.83 -7.24
N ALA A 18 0.83 5.38 -8.42
CA ALA A 18 -0.23 5.85 -9.32
C ALA A 18 -0.18 5.16 -10.70
N VAL A 19 0.67 4.13 -10.85
CA VAL A 19 0.81 3.42 -12.13
C VAL A 19 -0.21 2.29 -12.26
N GLY A 20 -0.50 1.92 -13.51
CA GLY A 20 -1.49 0.88 -13.82
C GLY A 20 -1.14 -0.49 -13.25
N SER A 21 0.14 -0.86 -13.14
CA SER A 21 0.50 -2.20 -12.68
C SER A 21 1.82 -2.25 -11.91
N GLY A 22 1.97 -3.30 -11.10
CA GLY A 22 3.18 -3.54 -10.33
C GLY A 22 2.98 -4.58 -9.25
N THR A 23 3.92 -4.64 -8.31
CA THR A 23 3.88 -5.55 -7.16
C THR A 23 4.23 -4.85 -5.87
N MET A 24 3.55 -5.20 -4.79
CA MET A 24 3.80 -4.71 -3.44
C MET A 24 4.14 -5.88 -2.53
N GLU A 25 5.16 -5.71 -1.71
CA GLU A 25 5.65 -6.72 -0.77
C GLU A 25 5.71 -6.16 0.64
N ASN A 26 5.02 -6.84 1.55
CA ASN A 26 4.87 -6.42 2.92
C ASN A 26 6.00 -6.94 3.80
N GLN A 27 6.99 -6.08 4.08
CA GLN A 27 8.10 -6.36 5.00
C GLN A 27 7.89 -5.70 6.38
N THR A 28 6.64 -5.40 6.74
CA THR A 28 6.30 -4.71 7.99
C THR A 28 6.21 -5.67 9.19
N GLY A 29 6.09 -6.98 8.96
CA GLY A 29 5.78 -7.97 9.99
C GLY A 29 4.33 -7.92 10.49
N GLN A 30 3.47 -7.07 9.90
CA GLN A 30 2.08 -6.85 10.29
C GLN A 30 1.13 -6.97 9.10
N ILE A 31 -0.17 -6.78 9.31
CA ILE A 31 -1.13 -6.65 8.20
C ILE A 31 -1.07 -5.21 7.68
N VAL A 32 -0.88 -5.08 6.37
CA VAL A 32 -1.00 -3.81 5.66
C VAL A 32 -2.40 -3.71 5.09
N LEU A 33 -3.03 -2.55 5.25
CA LEU A 33 -4.26 -2.19 4.55
C LEU A 33 -3.87 -1.43 3.29
N TYR A 34 -4.41 -1.82 2.15
CA TYR A 34 -4.24 -1.10 0.90
C TYR A 34 -5.58 -0.89 0.20
N ARG A 35 -5.71 0.19 -0.57
CA ARG A 35 -6.93 0.53 -1.30
C ARG A 35 -6.64 1.50 -2.43
N THR A 36 -7.56 1.59 -3.37
CA THR A 36 -7.56 2.62 -4.40
C THR A 36 -8.62 3.67 -4.11
N ASP A 37 -8.25 4.93 -4.31
CA ASP A 37 -9.13 6.09 -4.17
C ASP A 37 -8.65 7.18 -5.13
N ASP A 38 -9.52 8.09 -5.52
CA ASP A 38 -9.11 9.24 -6.35
C ASP A 38 -8.19 10.18 -5.56
N ASP A 39 -8.50 10.42 -4.28
CA ASP A 39 -7.79 11.32 -3.37
C ASP A 39 -7.21 10.59 -2.14
N LEU A 40 -6.29 11.24 -1.42
CA LEU A 40 -5.68 10.69 -0.21
C LEU A 40 -6.76 10.41 0.86
N PRO A 41 -6.92 9.16 1.33
CA PRO A 41 -7.95 8.82 2.30
C PRO A 41 -7.69 9.44 3.69
N GLU A 42 -8.76 9.78 4.40
CA GLU A 42 -8.66 10.30 5.77
C GLU A 42 -8.03 9.28 6.74
N PRO A 43 -7.23 9.73 7.72
CA PRO A 43 -6.63 8.87 8.74
C PRO A 43 -7.61 7.99 9.54
N SER A 44 -8.86 8.44 9.68
CA SER A 44 -9.93 7.71 10.37
C SER A 44 -10.43 6.50 9.57
N VAL A 45 -10.18 6.45 8.25
CA VAL A 45 -10.60 5.36 7.38
C VAL A 45 -9.72 4.14 7.59
N THR A 46 -10.36 3.05 8.01
CA THR A 46 -9.71 1.74 8.28
C THR A 46 -10.17 0.65 7.32
N ILE A 47 -11.00 0.98 6.33
CA ILE A 47 -11.48 0.04 5.31
C ILE A 47 -10.43 -0.07 4.20
N GLY A 48 -10.01 -1.28 3.87
CA GLY A 48 -9.10 -1.58 2.76
C GLY A 48 -8.88 -3.09 2.62
N HIS A 49 -8.22 -3.49 1.53
CA HIS A 49 -7.78 -4.85 1.31
C HIS A 49 -6.60 -5.21 2.22
N HIS A 50 -6.54 -6.47 2.63
CA HIS A 50 -5.50 -6.95 3.53
C HIS A 50 -4.35 -7.56 2.74
N LEU A 51 -3.15 -7.02 2.93
CA LEU A 51 -1.91 -7.66 2.55
C LEU A 51 -1.31 -8.35 3.78
N GLY A 52 -1.26 -9.68 3.74
CA GLY A 52 -0.73 -10.50 4.82
C GLY A 52 0.74 -10.22 5.11
N ARG A 53 1.21 -10.68 6.28
CA ARG A 53 2.60 -10.55 6.72
C ARG A 53 3.53 -11.25 5.73
N GLU A 54 4.61 -10.59 5.29
CA GLU A 54 5.62 -11.15 4.39
C GLU A 54 5.02 -11.66 3.06
N LYS A 55 3.83 -11.16 2.70
CA LYS A 55 3.18 -11.47 1.44
C LYS A 55 3.52 -10.44 0.38
N ARG A 56 3.54 -10.92 -0.86
CA ARG A 56 3.65 -10.12 -2.06
C ARG A 56 2.34 -10.26 -2.85
N GLU A 57 1.83 -9.14 -3.33
CA GLU A 57 0.62 -9.06 -4.14
C GLU A 57 0.90 -8.22 -5.39
N ALA A 58 0.31 -8.60 -6.52
CA ALA A 58 0.37 -7.82 -7.75
C ALA A 58 -0.89 -6.98 -7.90
N TRP A 59 -0.76 -5.80 -8.50
CA TRP A 59 -1.91 -5.01 -8.93
C TRP A 59 -1.86 -4.78 -10.44
N SER A 60 -3.05 -4.62 -11.02
CA SER A 60 -3.23 -4.25 -12.41
C SER A 60 -4.58 -3.53 -12.54
N PHE A 61 -4.53 -2.26 -12.88
CA PHE A 61 -5.67 -1.36 -13.04
C PHE A 61 -5.58 -0.71 -14.43
N ASP A 62 -6.69 -0.74 -15.16
CA ASP A 62 -6.87 -0.02 -16.42
C ASP A 62 -8.25 0.66 -16.39
N PRO A 63 -8.33 2.00 -16.25
CA PRO A 63 -7.22 2.96 -16.23
C PRO A 63 -6.38 2.91 -14.93
N PRO A 64 -5.17 3.48 -14.91
CA PRO A 64 -4.36 3.60 -13.69
C PRO A 64 -5.12 4.27 -12.53
N GLN A 65 -4.96 3.74 -11.32
CA GLN A 65 -5.58 4.26 -10.10
C GLN A 65 -4.51 4.56 -9.04
N ASN A 66 -4.76 5.56 -8.19
CA ASN A 66 -3.89 5.83 -7.04
C ASN A 66 -4.06 4.71 -6.01
N LEU A 67 -2.95 4.08 -5.64
CA LEU A 67 -2.89 3.04 -4.63
C LEU A 67 -2.36 3.63 -3.33
N TYR A 68 -3.12 3.53 -2.26
CA TYR A 68 -2.75 3.97 -0.93
C TYR A 68 -2.59 2.78 0.01
N ALA A 69 -1.66 2.89 0.97
CA ALA A 69 -1.49 1.89 2.02
C ALA A 69 -1.22 2.49 3.39
N ARG A 70 -1.58 1.74 4.43
CA ARG A 70 -1.28 2.03 5.84
C ARG A 70 -1.10 0.74 6.63
N LEU A 71 -0.60 0.84 7.86
CA LEU A 71 -0.64 -0.29 8.78
C LEU A 71 -2.02 -0.43 9.41
N ASN A 72 -2.42 -1.68 9.66
CA ASN A 72 -3.66 -1.99 10.38
C ASN A 72 -3.55 -1.72 11.89
N LEU A 73 -2.35 -1.90 12.46
CA LEU A 73 -2.09 -1.74 13.89
C LEU A 73 -1.00 -0.70 14.14
N PRO A 74 -1.00 -0.02 15.32
CA PRO A 74 0.04 0.93 15.68
C PRO A 74 1.45 0.37 15.50
N GLY A 75 2.32 1.19 14.90
CA GLY A 75 3.69 0.80 14.59
C GLY A 75 4.22 1.51 13.35
N SER A 76 5.35 1.01 12.85
CA SER A 76 5.98 1.44 11.62
C SER A 76 6.56 0.23 10.89
N GLY A 77 6.58 0.25 9.57
CA GLY A 77 7.15 -0.83 8.78
C GLY A 77 7.39 -0.43 7.34
N VAL A 78 8.06 -1.31 6.58
CA VAL A 78 8.41 -1.07 5.19
C VAL A 78 7.51 -1.88 4.24
N LEU A 79 6.93 -1.19 3.27
CA LEU A 79 6.31 -1.79 2.09
C LEU A 79 7.25 -1.58 0.91
N VAL A 80 7.65 -2.65 0.23
CA VAL A 80 8.46 -2.58 -0.99
C VAL A 80 7.52 -2.57 -2.18
N VAL A 81 7.70 -1.62 -3.09
CA VAL A 81 6.82 -1.38 -4.24
C VAL A 81 7.66 -1.45 -5.49
N THR A 82 7.28 -2.30 -6.44
CA THR A 82 7.92 -2.37 -7.75
C THR A 82 6.90 -2.06 -8.83
N GLU A 83 7.07 -0.92 -9.48
CA GLU A 83 6.20 -0.44 -10.55
C GLU A 83 6.60 -1.08 -11.89
N GLY A 84 5.59 -1.53 -12.64
CA GLY A 84 5.72 -2.21 -13.95
C GLY A 84 5.95 -1.25 -15.10
#